data_AF-A0A523QVM7-F1
#
_entry.id   AF-A0A523QVM7-F1
#
_cell.length_a   1.000
_cell.length_b   1.000
_cell.length_c   1.000
_cell.angle_alpha   90.00
_cell.angle_beta   90.00
_cell.angle_gamma   90.00
#
_symmetry.space_group_name_H-M   'P 1'
#
loop_
_entity.id
_entity.type
_entity.pdbx_description
1 polymer ?
#
loop_
_entity_poly.entity_id
_entity_poly.type
_entity_poly.pdbx_seq_one_letter_code
_entity_poly.pdbx_strand_id
1 'polypeptide(L)' 'MVTQTKIQVRSVEKKDSSQLANMIHFETFVHRHLDWRSPLDWIGCHPYLVAEKDKRIMAAMACPPEPPGIAW' A
#
# COMPACT_ATOMS: atom_id res chain seq x y z
N MET A 1 -24.71 18.39 6.42
CA MET A 1 -23.44 18.44 7.18
C MET A 1 -22.45 17.52 6.49
N VAL A 2 -21.33 18.04 5.99
CA VAL A 2 -20.27 17.21 5.40
C VAL A 2 -19.37 16.77 6.55
N THR A 3 -19.42 15.49 6.92
CA THR A 3 -18.53 14.91 7.92
C THR A 3 -17.11 14.88 7.35
N GLN A 4 -16.24 15.80 7.80
CA GLN A 4 -14.81 15.71 7.51
C GLN A 4 -14.31 14.37 8.05
N THR A 5 -13.99 13.43 7.16
CA THR A 5 -13.40 12.18 7.62
C THR A 5 -11.89 12.29 7.65
N LYS A 6 -11.30 12.00 8.81
CA LYS A 6 -9.85 12.05 8.98
C LYS A 6 -9.22 10.80 8.36
N ILE A 7 -8.47 11.01 7.27
CA ILE A 7 -7.62 9.97 6.69
C ILE A 7 -6.24 10.09 7.35
N GLN A 8 -5.71 8.97 7.83
CA GLN A 8 -4.35 8.88 8.35
C GLN A 8 -3.47 8.16 7.34
N VAL A 9 -2.33 8.77 6.99
CA VAL A 9 -1.30 8.10 6.20
C VAL A 9 -0.23 7.57 7.16
N ARG A 10 0.09 6.29 7.06
CA ARG A 10 1.12 5.64 7.87
C ARG A 10 1.85 4.56 7.09
N SER A 11 3.00 4.13 7.60
CA SER A 11 3.68 2.95 7.06
C SER A 11 2.84 1.69 7.29
N VAL A 12 2.95 0.77 6.33
CA VAL A 12 2.36 -0.56 6.42
C VAL A 12 3.02 -1.37 7.53
N GLU A 13 2.20 -2.12 8.27
CA GLU A 13 2.63 -3.07 9.28
C GLU A 13 2.19 -4.50 8.90
N LYS A 14 2.83 -5.53 9.46
CA LYS A 14 2.49 -6.94 9.17
C LYS A 14 1.02 -7.28 9.44
N LYS A 15 0.39 -6.61 10.40
CA LYS A 15 -1.03 -6.78 10.75
C LYS A 15 -1.99 -6.37 9.62
N ASP A 16 -1.53 -5.56 8.67
CA ASP A 16 -2.34 -5.04 7.57
C ASP A 16 -2.48 -6.06 6.40
N SER A 17 -1.69 -7.13 6.42
CA SER A 17 -1.58 -8.12 5.34
C SER A 17 -2.93 -8.67 4.85
N SER A 18 -3.85 -9.00 5.76
CA SER A 18 -5.17 -9.52 5.38
C SER A 18 -6.05 -8.47 4.66
N GLN A 19 -6.04 -7.22 5.14
CA GLN A 19 -6.78 -6.14 4.47
C GLN A 19 -6.17 -5.80 3.11
N LEU A 20 -4.84 -5.79 3.02
CA LEU A 20 -4.12 -5.58 1.76
C LEU A 20 -4.40 -6.71 0.76
N ALA A 21 -4.39 -7.97 1.18
CA ALA A 21 -4.67 -9.12 0.31
C ALA A 21 -6.06 -9.01 -0.34
N ASN A 22 -7.08 -8.66 0.45
CA ASN A 22 -8.41 -8.40 -0.07
C ASN A 22 -8.41 -7.22 -1.07
N MET A 23 -7.75 -6.11 -0.72
CA MET A 23 -7.71 -4.93 -1.57
C MET A 23 -7.07 -5.22 -2.94
N ILE A 24 -5.94 -5.94 -2.96
CA ILE A 24 -5.22 -6.31 -4.19
C ILE A 24 -6.05 -7.22 -5.08
N HIS A 25 -6.87 -8.10 -4.49
CA HIS A 25 -7.64 -9.08 -5.24
C HIS A 25 -8.98 -8.53 -5.76
N PHE A 26 -9.61 -7.61 -5.03
CA PHE A 26 -10.99 -7.20 -5.28
C PHE A 26 -11.18 -5.75 -5.72
N GLU A 27 -10.21 -4.85 -5.52
CA GLU A 27 -10.40 -3.44 -5.89
C GLU A 27 -10.16 -3.21 -7.39
N THR A 28 -10.91 -2.24 -7.92
CA THR A 28 -10.91 -1.89 -9.36
C THR A 28 -9.63 -1.15 -9.78
N PHE A 29 -9.00 -0.41 -8.87
CA PHE A 29 -7.88 0.47 -9.17
C PHE A 29 -6.55 -0.12 -8.69
N VAL A 30 -6.06 -1.13 -9.42
CA VAL A 30 -4.77 -1.77 -9.16
C VAL A 30 -3.79 -1.45 -10.29
N HIS A 31 -2.76 -0.68 -9.97
CA HIS A 31 -1.60 -0.49 -10.84
C HIS A 31 -0.40 -1.26 -10.27
N ARG A 32 0.17 -2.16 -11.07
CA ARG A 32 1.35 -2.95 -10.71
C ARG A 32 2.28 -3.10 -11.90
N HIS A 33 3.58 -2.96 -11.66
CA HIS A 33 4.58 -3.43 -12.60
C HIS A 33 4.60 -4.98 -12.59
N LEU A 34 4.59 -5.59 -13.77
CA LEU A 34 4.50 -7.06 -13.91
C LEU A 34 5.76 -7.76 -13.38
N ASP A 35 6.91 -7.11 -13.52
CA ASP A 35 8.22 -7.63 -13.09
C ASP A 35 8.55 -7.32 -11.63
N TRP A 36 7.61 -6.71 -10.89
CA TRP A 36 7.80 -6.37 -9.47
C TRP A 36 7.27 -7.47 -8.55
N ARG A 37 7.81 -7.46 -7.31
CA ARG A 37 7.34 -8.31 -6.22
C ARG A 37 5.83 -8.11 -5.99
N SER A 38 5.17 -9.14 -5.45
CA SER A 38 3.77 -9.03 -5.05
C SER A 38 3.60 -7.88 -4.06
N PRO A 39 2.47 -7.14 -4.07
CA PRO A 39 2.27 -6.04 -3.12
C PRO A 39 2.43 -6.47 -1.64
N LEU A 40 2.08 -7.72 -1.30
CA LEU A 40 2.28 -8.26 0.06
C LEU A 40 3.75 -8.50 0.43
N ASP A 41 4.62 -8.75 -0.55
CA ASP A 41 6.06 -8.96 -0.31
C ASP A 41 6.78 -7.64 0.00
N TRP A 42 6.15 -6.50 -0.29
CA TRP A 42 6.67 -5.19 0.08
C TRP A 42 6.43 -4.85 1.56
N ILE A 43 5.65 -5.64 2.32
CA ILE A 43 5.42 -5.40 3.75
C ILE A 43 6.77 -5.42 4.49
N GLY A 44 7.13 -4.30 5.11
CA GLY A 44 8.41 -4.10 5.79
C GLY A 44 9.53 -3.52 4.90
N CYS A 45 9.27 -3.32 3.61
CA CYS A 45 10.15 -2.57 2.71
C CYS A 45 9.67 -1.11 2.66
N HIS A 46 10.58 -0.15 2.84
CA HIS A 46 10.24 1.26 2.88
C HIS A 46 10.63 1.99 1.57
N PRO A 47 9.82 2.97 1.13
CA PRO A 47 8.52 3.34 1.68
C PRO A 47 7.37 2.45 1.15
N TYR A 48 6.56 1.98 2.09
CA TYR A 48 5.26 1.38 1.81
C TYR A 48 4.22 2.00 2.74
N LEU A 49 3.27 2.73 2.14
CA LEU A 49 2.29 3.54 2.85
C LEU A 49 0.88 3.00 2.66
N VAL A 50 0.04 3.22 3.67
CA VAL A 50 -1.41 3.04 3.60
C VAL A 50 -2.13 4.32 3.99
N ALA A 51 -3.24 4.57 3.32
CA ALA A 51 -4.25 5.54 3.76
C ALA A 51 -5.32 4.78 4.55
N GLU A 52 -5.41 5.08 5.84
CA GLU A 52 -6.35 4.47 6.78
C GLU A 52 -7.47 5.45 7.13
N LYS A 53 -8.70 4.95 7.17
CA LYS A 53 -9.88 5.64 7.67
C LYS A 53 -10.66 4.68 8.56
N ASP A 54 -10.92 5.09 9.80
CA ASP A 54 -11.71 4.30 10.76
C ASP A 54 -11.22 2.84 10.90
N LYS A 55 -9.90 2.63 10.96
CA LYS A 55 -9.21 1.31 11.00
C LYS A 55 -9.31 0.46 9.74
N ARG A 56 -9.86 1.02 8.66
CA ARG A 56 -9.94 0.39 7.36
C ARG A 56 -8.92 1.01 6.41
N ILE A 57 -8.16 0.16 5.73
CA ILE A 57 -7.25 0.59 4.67
C ILE A 57 -8.07 0.91 3.43
N MET A 58 -7.89 2.11 2.90
CA MET A 58 -8.60 2.62 1.71
C MET A 58 -7.70 2.65 0.47
N ALA A 59 -6.38 2.76 0.67
CA ALA A 59 -5.40 2.72 -0.39
C ALA A 59 -4.05 2.27 0.17
N ALA A 60 -3.20 1.73 -0.70
CA ALA A 60 -1.81 1.42 -0.38
C ALA A 60 -0.91 1.82 -1.55
N MET A 61 0.32 2.23 -1.23
CA MET A 61 1.32 2.64 -2.20
C MET A 61 2.71 2.17 -1.76
N ALA A 62 3.26 1.20 -2.48
CA ALA A 62 4.66 0.82 -2.37
C ALA A 62 5.46 1.62 -3.42
N CYS A 63 6.49 2.33 -2.97
CA CYS A 63 7.38 3.09 -3.87
C CYS A 63 8.83 2.95 -3.36
N PRO A 64 9.38 1.73 -3.33
CA PRO A 64 10.76 1.50 -2.89
C PRO A 64 11.74 2.36 -3.71
N PRO A 65 12.80 2.91 -3.10
CA PRO A 65 13.81 3.65 -3.84
C PRO A 65 14.50 2.73 -4.86
N GLU A 66 15.02 3.32 -5.94
CA GLU A 66 15.82 2.58 -6.90
C GLU A 66 17.03 1.92 -6.21
N PRO A 67 17.34 0.65 -6.54
CA PRO A 67 18.55 0.01 -6.08
C PRO A 67 19.78 0.83 -6.52
N PRO A 68 20.78 1.04 -5.64
CA PRO A 68 21.98 1.77 -6.01
C PRO A 68 22.69 1.13 -7.22
N GLY A 69 23.00 1.93 -8.24
CA GLY A 69 23.77 1.48 -9.40
C GLY A 69 22.97 0.76 -10.49
N ILE A 70 21.64 0.75 -10.41
CA ILE A 70 20.75 0.26 -11.47
C ILE A 70 19.90 1.43 -11.96
N ALA A 71 19.87 1.67 -13.28
CA ALA A 71 18.91 2.56 -13.93
C ALA A 71 17.91 1.71 -14.70
N TRP A 72 16.61 1.95 -14.49
CA TRP A 72 15.50 1.25 -15.15
C TRP A 72 14.97 2.01 -16.37
#